data_AF-A0A966CA14-F1
#
_entry.id   AF-A0A966CA14-F1
#
_cell.length_a   1.000
_cell.length_b   1.000
_cell.length_c   1.000
_cell.angle_alpha   90.00
_cell.angle_beta   90.00
_cell.angle_gamma   90.00
#
_symmetry.space_group_name_H-M   'P 1'
#
loop_
_entity.id
_entity.type
_entity.pdbx_description
1 polymer ?
#
loop_
_entity_poly.entity_id
_entity_poly.type
_entity_poly.pdbx_seq_one_letter_code
_entity_poly.pdbx_strand_id
1 'polypeptide(L)'
;MENFQQNKCFSQARELFEDIICWLNSESVYGIQHSDLEKNLWTNGNELLRRLLQGYLDSRQEDEIEEECFGIDEEKRTHKRHHSRTLMTILGEVTVNRIGYGGRKITSLHPLDGELNLPVEKYSHGLAQKVSQAVAFNGFEQTEELIKENTGEKYRNDN
;
A
#
# COMPACT_ATOMS: atom_id res chain seq x y z
N MET A 1 -24.76 -4.02 9.96
CA MET A 1 -23.91 -5.11 9.42
C MET A 1 -22.58 -4.59 8.86
N GLU A 2 -22.39 -3.28 8.67
CA GLU A 2 -21.14 -2.66 8.19
C GLU A 2 -19.90 -2.93 9.06
N ASN A 3 -20.07 -3.10 10.38
CA ASN A 3 -18.93 -3.26 11.30
C ASN A 3 -18.19 -4.61 11.22
N PHE A 4 -18.79 -5.66 10.64
CA PHE A 4 -18.17 -7.00 10.61
C PHE A 4 -17.17 -7.17 9.46
N GLN A 5 -17.44 -6.58 8.29
CA GLN A 5 -16.53 -6.65 7.14
C GLN A 5 -15.35 -5.70 7.29
N GLN A 6 -15.59 -4.47 7.77
CA GLN A 6 -14.53 -3.52 8.08
C GLN A 6 -13.55 -4.07 9.12
N ASN A 7 -14.01 -4.93 10.05
CA ASN A 7 -13.15 -5.61 11.01
C ASN A 7 -12.22 -6.67 10.41
N LYS A 8 -12.57 -7.27 9.25
CA LYS A 8 -11.76 -8.34 8.63
C LYS A 8 -10.57 -7.77 7.85
N CYS A 9 -10.75 -6.67 7.12
CA CYS A 9 -9.68 -6.05 6.34
C CYS A 9 -8.49 -5.61 7.21
N PHE A 10 -8.74 -5.26 8.48
CA PHE A 10 -7.69 -4.84 9.42
C PHE A 10 -7.22 -5.96 10.37
N SER A 11 -7.64 -7.22 10.19
CA SER A 11 -7.29 -8.29 11.13
C SER A 11 -5.78 -8.49 11.25
N GLN A 12 -5.07 -8.52 10.12
CA GLN A 12 -3.62 -8.70 10.08
C GLN A 12 -2.84 -7.56 10.74
N ALA A 13 -3.37 -6.34 10.68
CA ALA A 13 -2.78 -5.18 11.34
C ALA A 13 -3.00 -5.26 12.85
N ARG A 14 -4.18 -5.68 13.30
CA ARG A 14 -4.48 -5.86 14.72
C ARG A 14 -3.68 -6.98 15.35
N GLU A 15 -3.58 -8.12 14.67
CA GLU A 15 -2.74 -9.25 15.11
C GLU A 15 -1.30 -8.78 15.33
N LEU A 16 -0.72 -8.05 14.36
CA LEU A 16 0.64 -7.53 14.51
C LEU A 16 0.76 -6.50 15.64
N PHE A 17 -0.24 -5.64 15.83
CA PHE A 17 -0.24 -4.69 16.93
C PHE A 17 -0.22 -5.42 18.28
N GLU A 18 -1.08 -6.43 18.46
CA GLU A 18 -1.09 -7.26 19.66
C GLU A 18 0.22 -8.03 19.83
N ASP A 19 0.83 -8.52 18.75
CA ASP A 19 2.15 -9.17 18.79
C ASP A 19 3.24 -8.21 19.28
N ILE A 20 3.22 -6.95 18.83
CA ILE A 20 4.15 -5.91 19.30
C ILE A 20 3.97 -5.67 20.80
N ILE A 21 2.72 -5.54 21.27
CA ILE A 21 2.41 -5.34 22.69
C ILE A 21 2.81 -6.56 23.52
N CYS A 22 2.55 -7.77 23.05
CA CYS A 22 2.97 -9.02 23.68
C CYS A 22 4.49 -9.09 23.81
N TRP A 23 5.21 -8.73 22.74
CA TRP A 23 6.67 -8.68 22.75
C TRP A 23 7.19 -7.66 23.76
N LEU A 24 6.67 -6.41 23.76
CA LEU A 24 7.06 -5.37 24.72
C LEU A 24 6.82 -5.74 26.18
N ASN A 25 5.80 -6.56 26.47
CA ASN A 25 5.50 -7.05 27.80
C ASN A 25 6.23 -8.36 28.17
N SER A 26 6.98 -8.95 27.23
CA SER A 26 7.64 -10.23 27.45
C SER A 26 8.97 -10.07 28.19
N GLU A 27 9.39 -11.14 28.87
CA GLU A 27 10.71 -11.17 29.50
C GLU A 27 11.87 -11.10 28.50
N SER A 28 11.59 -11.38 27.21
CA SER A 28 12.60 -11.32 26.14
C SER A 28 13.14 -9.90 25.90
N VAL A 29 12.40 -8.88 26.33
CA VAL A 29 12.80 -7.46 26.22
C VAL A 29 13.74 -7.05 27.35
N TYR A 30 13.75 -7.77 28.48
CA TYR A 30 14.66 -7.47 29.58
C TYR A 30 16.11 -7.77 29.16
N GLY A 31 16.92 -6.71 29.10
CA GLY A 31 18.34 -6.80 28.72
C GLY A 31 18.64 -6.53 27.25
N ILE A 32 17.62 -6.25 26.42
CA ILE A 32 17.84 -5.72 25.07
C ILE A 32 18.42 -4.30 25.17
N GLN A 33 19.38 -3.97 24.30
CA GLN A 33 19.89 -2.60 24.22
C GLN A 33 18.82 -1.66 23.67
N HIS A 34 18.79 -0.42 24.16
CA HIS A 34 17.81 0.58 23.71
C HIS A 34 17.78 0.73 22.17
N SER A 35 18.93 0.72 21.51
CA SER A 35 19.03 0.82 20.06
C SER A 35 18.37 -0.36 19.33
N ASP A 36 18.44 -1.56 19.89
CA ASP A 36 17.83 -2.75 19.29
C ASP A 36 16.33 -2.79 19.57
N LEU A 37 15.90 -2.27 20.72
CA LEU A 37 14.48 -2.03 21.01
C LEU A 37 13.87 -1.07 19.99
N GLU A 38 14.53 0.07 19.74
CA GLU A 38 14.09 1.08 18.76
C GLU A 38 14.01 0.50 17.34
N LYS A 39 15.03 -0.23 16.90
CA LYS A 39 15.04 -0.86 15.55
C LYS A 39 13.91 -1.86 15.36
N ASN A 40 13.66 -2.72 16.35
CA ASN A 40 12.57 -3.69 16.28
C ASN A 40 11.21 -2.98 16.27
N LEU A 41 11.03 -1.97 17.13
CA LEU A 41 9.78 -1.20 17.17
C LEU A 41 9.54 -0.44 15.86
N TRP A 42 10.58 0.15 15.27
CA TRP A 42 10.52 0.82 13.97
C TRP A 42 10.12 -0.14 12.86
N THR A 43 10.76 -1.31 12.79
CA THR A 43 10.50 -2.33 11.78
C THR A 43 9.06 -2.83 11.86
N ASN A 44 8.62 -3.25 13.05
CA ASN A 44 7.26 -3.75 13.26
C ASN A 44 6.21 -2.63 13.11
N GLY A 45 6.54 -1.40 13.50
CA GLY A 45 5.68 -0.23 13.32
C GLY A 45 5.47 0.12 11.85
N ASN A 46 6.51 0.10 11.02
CA ASN A 46 6.37 0.30 9.58
C ASN A 46 5.54 -0.80 8.93
N GLU A 47 5.77 -2.07 9.31
CA GLU A 47 4.96 -3.18 8.81
C GLU A 47 3.49 -3.07 9.26
N LEU A 48 3.23 -2.59 10.47
CA LEU A 48 1.87 -2.29 10.94
C LEU A 48 1.21 -1.21 10.08
N LEU A 49 1.90 -0.11 9.80
CA LEU A 49 1.39 0.95 8.93
C LEU A 49 1.14 0.43 7.50
N ARG A 50 2.02 -0.40 6.96
CA ARG A 50 1.83 -1.05 5.65
C ARG A 50 0.58 -1.93 5.62
N ARG A 51 0.35 -2.73 6.66
CA ARG A 51 -0.86 -3.58 6.78
C ARG A 51 -2.14 -2.77 6.96
N LEU A 52 -2.07 -1.63 7.65
CA LEU A 52 -3.22 -0.70 7.74
C LEU A 52 -3.56 -0.13 6.36
N LEU A 53 -2.56 0.25 5.56
CA LEU A 53 -2.78 0.70 4.19
C LEU A 53 -3.36 -0.42 3.31
N GLN A 54 -2.86 -1.65 3.45
CA GLN A 54 -3.42 -2.81 2.75
C GLN A 54 -4.89 -3.04 3.12
N GLY A 55 -5.21 -3.03 4.42
CA GLY A 55 -6.59 -3.21 4.89
C GLY A 55 -7.53 -2.10 4.40
N TYR A 56 -7.04 -0.85 4.30
CA TYR A 56 -7.80 0.22 3.69
C TYR A 56 -8.09 -0.07 2.21
N LEU A 57 -7.07 -0.42 1.42
CA LEU A 57 -7.24 -0.74 0.00
C LEU A 57 -8.19 -1.94 -0.22
N ASP A 58 -8.10 -2.96 0.62
CA ASP A 58 -8.98 -4.12 0.56
C ASP A 58 -10.44 -3.74 0.87
N SER A 59 -10.66 -2.84 1.83
CA SER A 59 -12.02 -2.34 2.13
C SER A 59 -12.61 -1.55 0.96
N ARG A 60 -11.77 -0.80 0.23
CA ARG A 60 -12.19 0.02 -0.92
C ARG A 60 -12.61 -0.83 -2.12
N GLN A 61 -12.05 -2.03 -2.27
CA GLN A 61 -12.49 -2.98 -3.29
C GLN A 61 -13.94 -3.44 -3.07
N GLU A 62 -14.35 -3.66 -1.81
CA GLU A 62 -15.71 -4.11 -1.49
C GLU A 62 -16.76 -2.99 -1.70
N ASP A 63 -16.34 -1.74 -1.51
CA ASP A 63 -17.15 -0.53 -1.73
C ASP A 63 -17.32 -0.16 -3.21
N GLU A 64 -16.62 -0.84 -4.13
CA GLU A 64 -16.65 -0.58 -5.59
C GLU A 64 -17.96 -1.13 -6.22
N ILE A 65 -19.10 -0.75 -5.64
CA ILE A 65 -20.44 -0.94 -6.18
C ILE A 65 -20.73 0.26 -7.09
N GLU A 66 -20.18 0.24 -8.30
CA GLU A 66 -20.60 1.21 -9.31
C GLU A 66 -21.71 0.64 -10.18
N GLU A 67 -22.61 1.52 -10.61
CA GLU A 67 -23.62 1.27 -11.62
C GLU A 67 -22.94 1.13 -13.01
N GLU A 68 -23.53 1.67 -14.06
CA GLU A 68 -22.98 1.57 -15.42
C GLU A 68 -21.76 2.51 -15.56
N CYS A 69 -20.59 1.96 -15.85
CA CYS A 69 -19.38 2.74 -16.08
C CYS A 69 -19.32 3.20 -17.55
N PHE A 70 -19.30 4.52 -17.76
CA PHE A 70 -19.08 5.15 -19.06
C PHE A 70 -17.66 5.68 -19.13
N GLY A 71 -17.00 5.44 -20.27
CA GLY A 71 -15.72 6.09 -20.52
C GLY A 71 -15.87 7.45 -21.18
N ILE A 72 -14.75 8.13 -21.34
CA ILE A 72 -14.65 9.39 -22.11
C ILE A 72 -15.10 9.19 -23.57
N ASP A 73 -15.05 7.96 -24.06
CA ASP A 73 -15.53 7.51 -25.36
C ASP A 73 -17.08 7.38 -25.44
N GLU A 74 -17.81 7.71 -24.37
CA GLU A 74 -19.26 7.53 -24.21
C GLU A 74 -19.73 6.07 -24.34
N GLU A 75 -18.80 5.12 -24.47
CA GLU A 75 -19.07 3.70 -24.63
C GLU A 75 -19.36 3.04 -23.29
N LYS A 76 -20.43 2.24 -23.27
CA LYS A 76 -20.89 1.53 -22.08
C LYS A 76 -20.06 0.29 -21.81
N ARG A 77 -19.42 0.23 -20.64
CA ARG A 77 -18.63 -0.92 -20.19
C ARG A 77 -19.48 -1.83 -19.32
N THR A 78 -19.98 -2.91 -19.90
CA THR A 78 -20.90 -3.85 -19.24
C THR A 78 -20.22 -5.01 -18.54
N HIS A 79 -18.95 -5.31 -18.89
CA HIS A 79 -18.23 -6.43 -18.29
C HIS A 79 -17.42 -5.96 -17.08
N LYS A 80 -17.64 -6.60 -15.94
CA LYS A 80 -16.86 -6.39 -14.71
C LYS A 80 -15.92 -7.57 -14.47
N ARG A 81 -14.64 -7.30 -14.21
CA ARG A 81 -13.64 -8.31 -13.86
C ARG A 81 -12.76 -7.82 -12.73
N HIS A 82 -12.43 -8.71 -11.79
CA HIS A 82 -11.43 -8.39 -10.77
C HIS A 82 -10.04 -8.29 -11.39
N HIS A 83 -9.38 -7.17 -11.13
CA HIS A 83 -8.02 -6.87 -11.50
C HIS A 83 -7.23 -6.57 -10.21
N SER A 84 -5.93 -6.82 -10.24
CA SER A 84 -5.04 -6.40 -9.16
C SER A 84 -3.73 -5.88 -9.75
N ARG A 85 -3.06 -5.01 -8.98
CA ARG A 85 -1.69 -4.56 -9.26
C ARG A 85 -0.95 -4.37 -7.95
N THR A 86 0.37 -4.39 -8.02
CA THR A 86 1.20 -3.96 -6.90
C THR A 86 1.54 -2.48 -7.01
N LEU A 87 1.64 -1.83 -5.86
CA LEU A 87 2.04 -0.44 -5.71
C LEU A 87 3.10 -0.36 -4.62
N MET A 88 4.25 0.20 -4.98
CA MET A 88 5.35 0.43 -4.06
C MET A 88 5.17 1.77 -3.37
N THR A 89 4.98 1.76 -2.06
CA THR A 89 4.70 2.95 -1.26
C THR A 89 5.84 3.29 -0.32
N ILE A 90 5.75 4.43 0.37
CA ILE A 90 6.68 4.79 1.43
C ILE A 90 6.67 3.80 2.61
N LEU A 91 5.59 3.02 2.75
CA LEU A 91 5.39 2.01 3.79
C LEU A 91 5.79 0.61 3.31
N GLY A 92 6.23 0.47 2.06
CA GLY A 92 6.49 -0.82 1.40
C GLY A 92 5.47 -1.17 0.32
N GLU A 93 5.59 -2.40 -0.20
CA GLU A 93 4.72 -2.90 -1.27
C GLU A 93 3.33 -3.27 -0.74
N VAL A 94 2.30 -2.80 -1.46
CA VAL A 94 0.89 -3.13 -1.21
C VAL A 94 0.22 -3.59 -2.51
N THR A 95 -0.85 -4.35 -2.39
CA THR A 95 -1.67 -4.78 -3.51
C THR A 95 -2.95 -3.95 -3.58
N VAL A 96 -3.21 -3.36 -4.73
CA VAL A 96 -4.47 -2.68 -5.02
C VAL A 96 -5.34 -3.64 -5.81
N ASN A 97 -6.43 -4.08 -5.18
CA ASN A 97 -7.46 -4.87 -5.83
C ASN A 97 -8.57 -3.92 -6.30
N ARG A 98 -9.04 -4.12 -7.53
CA ARG A 98 -9.97 -3.20 -8.21
C ARG A 98 -10.81 -3.90 -9.27
N ILE A 99 -11.90 -3.30 -9.70
CA ILE A 99 -12.73 -3.80 -10.78
C ILE A 99 -12.32 -3.12 -12.09
N GLY A 100 -11.99 -3.95 -13.09
CA GLY A 100 -11.86 -3.53 -14.47
C GLY A 100 -13.22 -3.54 -15.15
N TYR A 101 -13.72 -2.36 -15.50
CA TYR A 101 -14.92 -2.16 -16.31
C TYR A 101 -14.55 -2.16 -17.78
N GLY A 102 -14.97 -3.16 -18.54
CA GLY A 102 -14.58 -3.31 -19.95
C GLY A 102 -15.73 -3.75 -20.86
N GLY A 103 -15.38 -4.01 -22.11
CA GLY A 103 -16.28 -4.48 -23.15
C GLY A 103 -15.52 -5.23 -24.25
N ARG A 104 -16.23 -5.76 -25.26
CA ARG A 104 -15.56 -6.44 -26.39
C ARG A 104 -14.67 -5.44 -27.13
N LYS A 105 -13.35 -5.68 -27.13
CA LYS A 105 -12.33 -4.84 -27.77
C LYS A 105 -12.21 -3.41 -27.20
N ILE A 106 -12.71 -3.17 -25.98
CA ILE A 106 -12.62 -1.88 -25.30
C ILE A 106 -11.64 -1.98 -24.13
N THR A 107 -10.76 -1.00 -23.98
CA THR A 107 -9.84 -0.90 -22.84
C THR A 107 -10.61 -0.79 -21.53
N SER A 108 -10.22 -1.60 -20.55
CA SER A 108 -10.84 -1.56 -19.24
C SER A 108 -10.54 -0.25 -18.51
N LEU A 109 -11.55 0.34 -17.90
CA LEU A 109 -11.40 1.45 -16.95
C LEU A 109 -11.34 0.92 -15.52
N HIS A 110 -10.66 1.68 -14.67
CA HIS A 110 -10.46 1.40 -13.26
C HIS A 110 -10.86 2.64 -12.46
N PRO A 111 -12.16 2.83 -12.16
CA PRO A 111 -12.66 4.01 -11.44
C PRO A 111 -11.92 4.26 -10.12
N LEU A 112 -11.58 3.19 -9.39
CA LEU A 112 -10.83 3.25 -8.15
C LEU A 112 -9.45 3.92 -8.29
N ASP A 113 -8.79 3.77 -9.45
CA ASP A 113 -7.50 4.45 -9.71
C ASP A 113 -7.67 5.96 -9.75
N GLY A 114 -8.76 6.45 -10.33
CA GLY A 114 -9.06 7.88 -10.41
C GLY A 114 -9.46 8.45 -9.04
N GLU A 115 -10.31 7.73 -8.31
CA GLU A 115 -10.76 8.16 -6.98
C GLU A 115 -9.60 8.26 -5.98
N LEU A 116 -8.71 7.27 -5.98
CA LEU A 116 -7.52 7.25 -5.11
C LEU A 116 -6.33 8.01 -5.70
N ASN A 117 -6.48 8.59 -6.90
CA ASN A 117 -5.42 9.25 -7.66
C ASN A 117 -4.13 8.41 -7.71
N LEU A 118 -4.27 7.14 -8.09
CA LEU A 118 -3.17 6.19 -8.15
C LEU A 118 -2.30 6.47 -9.38
N PRO A 119 -0.96 6.41 -9.25
CA PRO A 119 -0.08 6.55 -10.40
C PRO A 119 -0.23 5.37 -11.36
N VAL A 120 0.09 5.59 -12.63
CA VAL A 120 0.14 4.51 -13.62
C VAL A 120 1.36 3.60 -13.36
N GLU A 121 2.45 4.16 -12.84
CA GLU A 121 3.71 3.48 -12.55
C GLU A 121 3.70 2.66 -11.25
N LYS A 122 4.68 1.76 -11.07
CA LYS A 122 4.82 0.92 -9.86
C LYS A 122 4.95 1.76 -8.57
N TYR A 123 5.51 2.95 -8.63
CA TYR A 123 5.85 3.75 -7.45
C TYR A 123 4.77 4.79 -7.11
N SER A 124 4.35 4.84 -5.84
CA SER A 124 3.42 5.85 -5.34
C SER A 124 3.97 7.28 -5.50
N HIS A 125 3.08 8.26 -5.67
CA HIS A 125 3.46 9.67 -5.70
C HIS A 125 4.24 10.12 -4.45
N GLY A 126 3.84 9.62 -3.26
CA GLY A 126 4.54 9.92 -2.01
C GLY A 126 5.96 9.36 -1.98
N LEU A 127 6.18 8.17 -2.53
CA LEU A 127 7.53 7.60 -2.65
C LEU A 127 8.38 8.37 -3.65
N ALA A 128 7.83 8.68 -4.83
CA ALA A 128 8.52 9.48 -5.84
C ALA A 128 8.93 10.86 -5.29
N GLN A 129 8.07 11.50 -4.49
CA GLN A 129 8.38 12.76 -3.81
C GLN A 129 9.52 12.60 -2.79
N LYS A 130 9.47 11.55 -1.95
CA LYS A 130 10.51 11.28 -0.95
C LYS A 130 11.86 10.98 -1.59
N VAL A 131 11.88 10.21 -2.67
CA VAL A 131 13.08 9.96 -3.49
C VAL A 131 13.62 11.28 -4.03
N SER A 132 12.76 12.10 -4.64
CA SER A 132 13.16 13.39 -5.23
C SER A 132 13.79 14.32 -4.19
N GLN A 133 13.22 14.38 -2.97
CA GLN A 133 13.78 15.15 -1.86
C GLN A 133 15.14 14.61 -1.43
N ALA A 134 15.25 13.30 -1.22
CA ALA A 134 16.50 12.70 -0.77
C ALA A 134 17.63 12.86 -1.80
N VAL A 135 17.33 12.73 -3.10
CA VAL A 135 18.29 12.98 -4.19
C VAL A 135 18.78 14.43 -4.17
N ALA A 136 17.89 15.39 -3.91
CA ALA A 136 18.23 16.81 -3.84
C ALA A 136 19.17 17.15 -2.67
N PHE A 137 19.11 16.41 -1.56
CA PHE A 137 19.92 16.67 -0.37
C PHE A 137 21.20 15.84 -0.28
N ASN A 138 21.17 14.56 -0.68
CA ASN A 138 22.18 13.56 -0.34
C ASN A 138 22.83 12.87 -1.56
N GLY A 139 22.39 13.18 -2.78
CA GLY A 139 22.78 12.40 -3.96
C GLY A 139 22.09 11.03 -4.03
N PHE A 140 22.13 10.42 -5.21
CA PHE A 140 21.27 9.27 -5.56
C PHE A 140 21.55 8.00 -4.73
N GLU A 141 22.83 7.73 -4.44
CA GLU A 141 23.29 6.49 -3.80
C GLU A 141 22.83 6.38 -2.33
N GLN A 142 22.86 7.50 -1.60
CA GLN A 142 22.41 7.59 -0.20
C GLN A 142 20.87 7.54 -0.10
N THR A 143 20.17 7.89 -1.17
CA THR A 143 18.71 7.81 -1.25
C THR A 143 18.23 6.36 -1.41
N GLU A 144 18.94 5.55 -2.20
CA GLU A 144 18.63 4.13 -2.35
C GLU A 144 18.74 3.37 -1.01
N GLU A 145 19.74 3.68 -0.18
CA GLU A 145 19.91 3.07 1.14
C GLU A 145 18.74 3.42 2.07
N LEU A 146 18.34 4.69 2.15
CA LEU A 146 17.20 5.14 2.96
C LEU A 146 15.86 4.54 2.53
N ILE A 147 15.68 4.27 1.24
CA ILE A 147 14.48 3.60 0.72
C ILE A 147 14.51 2.11 1.05
N LYS A 148 15.67 1.46 0.90
CA LYS A 148 15.86 0.06 1.29
C LYS A 148 15.56 -0.15 2.77
N GLU A 149 16.03 0.75 3.63
CA GLU A 149 15.78 0.68 5.08
C GLU A 149 14.31 0.84 5.44
N ASN A 150 13.55 1.66 4.72
CA ASN A 150 12.13 1.89 5.01
C ASN A 150 11.17 0.93 4.30
N THR A 151 11.56 0.39 3.15
CA THR A 151 10.62 -0.33 2.27
C THR A 151 11.09 -1.73 1.85
N GLY A 152 12.33 -2.09 2.15
CA GLY A 152 12.91 -3.41 1.83
C GLY A 152 13.34 -3.62 0.37
N GLU A 153 12.89 -2.79 -0.59
CA GLU A 153 13.28 -2.90 -2.01
C GLU A 153 14.22 -1.77 -2.47
N LYS A 154 14.96 -2.02 -3.57
CA LYS A 154 15.70 -0.97 -4.29
C LYS A 154 14.75 -0.16 -5.17
N TYR A 155 14.81 1.17 -5.08
CA TYR A 155 14.17 2.04 -6.05
C TYR A 155 14.93 1.94 -7.40
N ARG A 156 14.25 1.56 -8.47
CA ARG A 156 14.80 1.59 -9.84
C ARG A 156 13.97 2.58 -10.65
N ASN A 157 14.63 3.64 -11.10
CA ASN A 157 14.00 4.59 -12.01
C ASN A 157 14.12 4.05 -13.43
N ASP A 158 13.17 3.23 -13.85
CA ASP A 158 13.08 2.74 -15.22
C ASP A 158 12.43 3.84 -16.09
N ASN A 159 13.26 4.81 -16.49
CA ASN A 159 12.95 5.79 -17.54
C ASN A 159 13.37 5.25 -18.92
#